data_AF-A0AAD7EST6-F1
#
_entry.id   AF-A0AAD7EST6-F1
#
_cell.length_a   1.000
_cell.length_b   1.000
_cell.length_c   1.000
_cell.angle_alpha   90.00
_cell.angle_beta   90.00
_cell.angle_gamma   90.00
#
_symmetry.space_group_name_H-M   'P 1'
#
loop_
_entity.id
_entity.type
_entity.pdbx_description
1 polymer ?
#
loop_
_entity_poly.entity_id
_entity_poly.type
_entity_poly.pdbx_seq_one_letter_code
_entity_poly.pdbx_strand_id
1 'polypeptide(L)'
;MSTAAEEINPGDIVSVSHNGYNRREGLVIGSHIDYQGRQILEVQMDAGEVYNAWYPTVTRVRRTVSYARPSLGRQRTIERRIYW
;
A
#
# COMPACT_ATOMS: atom_id res chain seq x y z
N MET A 1 -21.90 -13.16 7.33
CA MET A 1 -21.28 -11.97 6.71
C MET A 1 -20.14 -11.51 7.61
N SER A 2 -19.01 -12.22 7.61
CA SER A 2 -17.83 -11.77 8.35
C SER A 2 -17.21 -10.63 7.55
N THR A 3 -17.45 -9.40 7.98
CA THR A 3 -16.57 -8.28 7.66
C THR A 3 -15.21 -8.64 8.22
N ALA A 4 -14.42 -9.40 7.46
CA ALA A 4 -13.00 -9.49 7.70
C ALA A 4 -12.53 -8.04 7.68
N ALA A 5 -12.28 -7.49 8.87
CA ALA A 5 -11.51 -6.28 9.00
C ALA A 5 -10.32 -6.51 8.07
N GLU A 6 -10.27 -5.78 6.96
CA GLU A 6 -9.23 -5.94 5.96
C GLU A 6 -7.91 -5.86 6.72
N GLU A 7 -7.30 -7.01 6.95
CA GLU A 7 -6.19 -7.13 7.89
C GLU A 7 -5.05 -6.33 7.29
N ILE A 8 -4.75 -5.19 7.92
CA ILE A 8 -3.73 -4.28 7.46
C ILE A 8 -2.39 -4.93 7.79
N ASN A 9 -1.68 -5.34 6.74
CA ASN A 9 -0.42 -6.06 6.87
C ASN A 9 0.76 -5.11 6.61
N PRO A 10 1.96 -5.42 7.15
CA PRO A 10 3.18 -4.73 6.76
C PRO A 10 3.36 -4.74 5.24
N GLY A 11 3.71 -3.59 4.67
CA GLY A 11 3.79 -3.36 3.22
C GLY A 11 2.55 -2.70 2.61
N ASP A 12 1.43 -2.64 3.33
CA ASP A 12 0.26 -1.90 2.87
C ASP A 12 0.47 -0.40 2.96
N ILE A 13 -0.13 0.33 2.02
CA ILE A 13 -0.17 1.79 2.06
C ILE A 13 -1.48 2.20 2.73
N VAL A 14 -1.38 3.04 3.75
CA VAL A 14 -2.50 3.49 4.55
C VAL A 14 -2.55 5.00 4.60
N SER A 15 -3.74 5.54 4.80
CA SER A 15 -3.98 6.95 5.06
C SER A 15 -4.23 7.10 6.55
N VAL A 16 -3.42 7.94 7.18
CA VAL A 16 -3.48 8.27 8.60
C VAL A 16 -3.77 9.76 8.77
N SER A 17 -4.58 10.11 9.78
CA SER A 17 -4.77 11.51 10.16
C SER A 17 -3.57 11.95 10.99
N HIS A 18 -2.63 12.65 10.34
CA HIS A 18 -1.43 13.16 11.00
C HIS A 18 -1.68 14.62 11.44
N ASN A 19 -1.53 14.90 12.74
CA ASN A 19 -1.75 16.23 13.33
C ASN A 19 -3.15 16.83 13.10
N GLY A 20 -4.19 16.00 13.23
CA GLY A 20 -5.58 16.42 13.43
C GLY A 20 -6.37 16.86 12.19
N TYR A 21 -5.71 17.35 11.14
CA TYR A 21 -6.42 17.92 9.97
C TYR A 21 -6.01 17.35 8.61
N ASN A 22 -4.80 16.79 8.48
CA ASN A 22 -4.32 16.33 7.18
C ASN A 22 -4.21 14.80 7.14
N ARG A 23 -4.98 14.19 6.25
CA ARG A 23 -4.80 12.79 5.86
C ARG A 23 -3.53 12.68 5.04
N ARG A 24 -2.57 11.91 5.54
CA ARG A 24 -1.33 11.62 4.83
C ARG A 24 -1.23 10.13 4.58
N GLU A 25 -0.66 9.79 3.44
CA GLU A 25 -0.35 8.40 3.12
C GLU A 25 0.97 8.00 3.77
N GLY A 26 1.09 6.74 4.14
CA GLY A 26 2.30 6.16 4.65
C GLY A 26 2.31 4.65 4.47
N LEU A 27 3.50 4.07 4.55
CA LEU A 27 3.73 2.63 4.42
C LEU A 27 3.64 1.98 5.80
N VAL A 28 2.85 0.93 5.93
CA VAL A 28 2.82 0.14 7.16
C VAL A 28 4.11 -0.68 7.26
N ILE A 29 4.87 -0.46 8.32
CA ILE A 29 6.11 -1.21 8.60
C ILE A 29 5.89 -2.29 9.66
N GLY A 30 4.89 -2.13 10.51
CA GLY A 30 4.64 -3.04 11.63
C GLY A 30 3.30 -2.81 12.29
N SER A 31 2.94 -3.73 13.17
CA SER A 31 1.79 -3.60 14.06
C SER A 31 2.10 -4.24 15.40
N HIS A 32 1.61 -3.63 16.47
CA HIS A 32 1.73 -4.18 17.81
C HIS A 32 0.49 -3.86 18.64
N ILE A 33 0.33 -4.56 19.76
CA ILE A 33 -0.78 -4.35 20.69
C ILE A 33 -0.21 -3.63 21.92
N ASP A 34 -0.86 -2.56 22.35
CA ASP A 34 -0.48 -1.85 23.55
C ASP A 34 -0.94 -2.55 24.84
N TYR A 35 -0.54 -2.02 25.99
CA TYR A 35 -0.91 -2.57 27.30
C TYR A 35 -2.42 -2.54 27.59
N GLN A 36 -3.20 -1.80 26.79
CA GLN A 36 -4.67 -1.71 26.89
C GLN A 36 -5.38 -2.61 25.88
N GLY A 37 -4.63 -3.44 25.14
CA GLY A 37 -5.19 -4.34 24.13
C GLY A 37 -5.58 -3.65 22.82
N ARG A 38 -5.13 -2.41 22.59
CA ARG A 38 -5.41 -1.66 21.35
C ARG A 38 -4.35 -1.95 20.31
N GLN A 39 -4.77 -2.16 19.07
CA GLN A 39 -3.86 -2.35 17.95
C GLN A 39 -3.31 -1.01 17.45
N ILE A 40 -2.00 -0.90 17.44
CA ILE A 40 -1.23 0.22 16.93
C ILE A 40 -0.52 -0.22 15.66
N LEU A 41 -0.61 0.61 14.62
CA LEU A 41 0.10 0.43 13.36
C LEU A 41 1.27 1.40 13.32
N GLU A 42 2.44 0.86 12.98
CA GLU A 42 3.64 1.65 12.73
C GLU A 42 3.66 2.00 11.25
N VAL A 43 3.59 3.30 10.95
CA VAL A 43 3.46 3.81 9.59
C VAL A 43 4.64 4.72 9.30
N GLN A 44 5.44 4.36 8.31
CA GLN A 44 6.52 5.18 7.80
C GLN A 44 5.96 6.23 6.84
N MET A 45 6.23 7.49 7.15
CA MET A 45 5.85 8.65 6.37
C MET A 45 6.96 9.04 5.38
N ASP A 46 6.63 9.86 4.37
CA ASP A 46 7.54 10.24 3.29
C ASP A 46 8.89 10.85 3.75
N ALA A 47 8.94 11.45 4.94
CA ALA A 47 10.15 12.05 5.52
C ALA A 47 10.99 11.07 6.37
N GLY A 48 10.68 9.77 6.35
CA GLY A 48 11.34 8.76 7.17
C GLY A 48 10.90 8.75 8.64
N GLU A 49 9.95 9.61 9.01
CA GLU A 49 9.31 9.61 10.32
C GLU A 49 8.42 8.38 10.47
N VAL A 50 8.47 7.71 11.63
CA VAL A 50 7.58 6.61 11.97
C VAL A 50 6.47 7.16 12.85
N TYR A 51 5.23 7.00 12.38
CA TYR A 51 4.03 7.45 13.05
C TYR A 51 3.24 6.25 13.59
N ASN A 52 2.90 6.31 14.87
CA ASN A 52 2.10 5.29 15.55
C ASN A 52 0.62 5.65 15.45
N ALA A 53 -0.09 5.00 14.53
CA ALA A 53 -1.48 5.26 14.26
C ALA A 53 -2.37 4.23 14.97
N TRP A 54 -3.46 4.69 15.57
CA TRP A 54 -4.36 3.83 16.33
C TRP A 54 -5.43 3.25 15.42
N TYR A 55 -5.64 1.94 15.48
CA TYR A 55 -6.83 1.35 14.88
C TYR A 55 -8.09 1.83 15.65
N PRO A 56 -9.21 2.20 14.99
CA PRO A 56 -9.55 2.06 13.56
C PRO A 56 -9.40 3.36 12.74
N THR A 57 -8.70 4.36 13.25
CA THR A 57 -8.56 5.66 12.56
C THR A 57 -7.71 5.61 11.29
N VAL A 58 -7.04 4.48 11.07
CA VAL A 58 -6.25 4.17 9.88
C VAL A 58 -7.17 3.63 8.80
N THR A 59 -7.14 4.25 7.61
CA THR A 59 -7.87 3.75 6.44
C THR A 59 -6.88 3.20 5.44
N ARG A 60 -7.05 1.95 4.97
CA ARG A 60 -6.19 1.40 3.92
C ARG A 60 -6.34 2.20 2.64
N VAL A 61 -5.23 2.67 2.08
CA VAL A 61 -5.21 3.27 0.75
C VAL A 61 -5.02 2.11 -0.20
N ARG A 62 -6.13 1.66 -0.79
CA ARG A 62 -6.05 0.70 -1.88
C ARG A 62 -5.47 1.38 -3.11
N ARG A 63 -4.14 1.40 -3.23
CA ARG A 63 -3.51 1.60 -4.54
C ARG A 63 -3.84 0.34 -5.34
N THR A 64 -4.84 0.40 -6.20
CA THR A 64 -5.09 -0.64 -7.19
C THR A 64 -3.88 -0.66 -8.11
N VAL A 65 -2.84 -1.41 -7.75
CA VAL A 65 -1.74 -1.72 -8.65
C VAL A 65 -2.26 -2.79 -9.59
N SER A 66 -3.18 -2.42 -10.49
CA SER A 66 -3.34 -3.16 -11.71
C SER A 66 -2.05 -2.96 -12.49
N TYR A 67 -1.06 -3.82 -12.25
CA TYR A 67 -0.10 -4.10 -13.30
C TYR A 67 -0.95 -4.62 -14.45
N ALA A 68 -1.25 -3.77 -15.42
CA ALA A 68 -1.55 -4.25 -16.76
C ALA A 68 -0.34 -5.09 -17.12
N ARG A 69 -0.44 -6.42 -16.97
CA ARG A 69 0.62 -7.33 -17.38
C ARG A 69 0.94 -6.90 -18.81
N PRO A 70 2.20 -6.51 -19.13
CA PRO A 70 2.55 -6.27 -20.52
C PRO A 70 2.14 -7.54 -21.25
N SER A 71 1.22 -7.42 -22.22
CA SER A 71 0.71 -8.58 -22.93
C SER A 71 1.91 -9.29 -23.54
N LEU A 72 2.23 -10.48 -23.04
CA LEU A 72 3.33 -11.33 -23.52
C LEU A 72 3.07 -11.86 -24.95
N GLY A 73 2.26 -11.19 -25.76
CA GLY A 73 1.55 -11.77 -26.90
C GLY A 73 1.63 -10.99 -28.20
N ARG A 74 2.51 -10.00 -28.37
CA ARG A 74 2.70 -9.36 -29.68
C ARG A 74 4.14 -9.43 -30.14
N GLN A 75 4.61 -10.65 -30.42
CA GLN A 75 5.79 -10.85 -31.25
C GLN A 75 5.46 -10.32 -32.65
N ARG A 76 6.16 -9.26 -33.08
CA ARG A 76 6.07 -8.75 -34.45
C ARG A 76 7.24 -9.35 -35.24
N THR A 77 6.96 -10.31 -36.10
CA THR A 77 7.96 -10.81 -37.06
C THR A 77 8.24 -9.71 -38.07
N ILE A 78 9.49 -9.22 -38.10
CA ILE A 78 9.95 -8.26 -39.10
C ILE A 78 10.71 -9.07 -40.17
N GLU A 79 10.13 -9.19 -41.36
CA GLU A 79 10.84 -9.76 -42.50
C GLU A 79 11.67 -8.66 -43.18
N ARG A 80 12.98 -8.88 -43.28
CA ARG A 80 13.90 -8.00 -44.01
C ARG A 80 14.32 -8.68 -45.31
N ARG A 81 13.91 -8.13 -46.45
CA ARG A 81 14.46 -8.52 -47.76
C ARG A 81 15.65 -7.64 -48.12
N ILE A 82 16.79 -8.28 -48.37
CA ILE A 82 18.00 -7.62 -48.84
C ILE A 82 18.06 -7.83 -50.35
N TYR A 83 18.06 -6.73 -51.10
CA TYR A 83 18.39 -6.74 -52.52
C TYR A 83 19.86 -6.30 -52.62
N TRP A 84 20.68 -7.17 -53.20
CA TRP A 84 22.06 -6.90 -53.57
C TRP A 84 22.11 -6.12 -54.89
#